data_AF-A0A0L0C271-F1
#
_entry.id   AF-A0A0L0C271-F1
#
_cell.length_a   1.000
_cell.length_b   1.000
_cell.length_c   1.000
_cell.angle_alpha   90.00
_cell.angle_beta   90.00
_cell.angle_gamma   90.00
#
_symmetry.space_group_name_H-M   'P 1'
#
loop_
_entity.id
_entity.type
_entity.pdbx_description
1 polymer ?
#
loop_
_entity_poly.entity_id
_entity_poly.type
_entity_poly.pdbx_seq_one_letter_code
_entity_poly.pdbx_strand_id
1 'polypeptide(L)'
;MLNKISFILLTFGLCGMVQGSALSDLSQNSNSSVKNLLGIYCMVESVLNLEDSADEFSYQVSKRCGPEATANLTKELSDASELMQITSNVTDINDKVCENADFNLNTDSDKQPSDDCANQLKNEMASLNTSYRKTRTDINKGIQQPYGAPACVQMARKNFKFLLSIFPLRIEACAKLVSTV
;
A
#
# COMPACT_ATOMS: atom_id res chain seq x y z
N MET A 1 21.23 -54.89 -13.89
CA MET A 1 19.84 -54.82 -13.40
C MET A 1 19.49 -53.36 -13.19
N LEU A 2 18.59 -52.85 -14.03
CA LEU A 2 17.99 -51.52 -13.89
C LEU A 2 17.15 -51.50 -12.61
N ASN A 3 17.15 -50.37 -11.90
CA ASN A 3 15.93 -49.95 -11.24
C ASN A 3 15.66 -48.47 -11.51
N LYS A 4 14.51 -48.23 -12.12
CA LYS A 4 14.00 -46.95 -12.58
C LYS A 4 13.32 -46.28 -11.40
N ILE A 5 13.67 -45.02 -11.10
CA ILE A 5 12.75 -44.12 -10.40
C ILE A 5 12.53 -42.92 -11.30
N SER A 6 11.32 -42.91 -11.82
CA SER A 6 10.72 -41.93 -12.71
C SER A 6 10.52 -40.63 -11.93
N PHE A 7 11.32 -39.59 -12.21
CA PHE A 7 10.97 -38.23 -11.82
C PHE A 7 10.06 -37.67 -12.90
N ILE A 8 8.76 -37.71 -12.61
CA ILE A 8 7.73 -37.04 -13.40
C ILE A 8 8.01 -35.54 -13.31
N LEU A 9 8.46 -35.00 -14.43
CA LEU A 9 8.44 -33.57 -14.75
C LEU A 9 6.99 -33.06 -14.63
N LEU A 10 6.65 -32.45 -13.49
CA LEU A 10 5.52 -31.54 -13.42
C LEU A 10 5.92 -30.25 -14.13
N THR A 11 5.71 -30.26 -15.45
CA THR A 11 5.59 -29.06 -16.26
C THR A 11 4.43 -28.24 -15.72
N PHE A 12 4.70 -27.36 -14.76
CA PHE A 12 3.84 -26.22 -14.50
C PHE A 12 3.86 -25.38 -15.77
N GLY A 13 2.77 -25.47 -16.52
CA GLY A 13 2.53 -24.71 -17.72
C GLY A 13 2.80 -23.24 -17.45
N LEU A 14 3.62 -22.66 -18.32
CA LEU A 14 3.65 -21.24 -18.58
C LEU A 14 2.25 -20.80 -19.04
N CYS A 15 1.33 -20.55 -18.11
CA CYS A 15 0.30 -19.56 -18.36
C CYS A 15 0.98 -18.21 -18.24
N GLY A 16 1.05 -17.52 -19.38
CA GLY A 16 1.76 -16.26 -19.54
C GLY A 16 1.49 -15.30 -18.40
N MET A 17 2.56 -14.91 -17.71
CA MET A 17 2.56 -13.67 -16.95
C MET A 17 2.33 -12.54 -17.96
N VAL A 18 1.06 -12.21 -18.19
CA VAL A 18 0.71 -10.85 -18.57
C VAL A 18 1.33 -10.01 -17.46
N GLN A 19 2.42 -9.32 -17.78
CA GLN A 19 3.02 -8.32 -16.92
C GLN A 19 2.01 -7.18 -16.82
N GLY A 20 0.95 -7.39 -16.03
CA GLY A 20 0.23 -6.32 -15.39
C GLY A 20 1.28 -5.51 -14.65
N SER A 21 1.41 -4.24 -15.01
CA SER A 21 2.23 -3.35 -14.20
C SER A 21 1.71 -3.45 -12.77
N ALA A 22 2.57 -3.51 -11.76
CA ALA A 22 2.15 -3.55 -10.34
C ALA A 22 1.13 -2.45 -9.93
N LEU A 23 0.92 -1.46 -10.81
CA LEU A 23 -0.02 -0.36 -10.74
C LEU A 23 -1.44 -0.71 -11.19
N SER A 24 -1.59 -1.51 -12.26
CA SER A 24 -2.91 -2.05 -12.64
C SER A 24 -3.41 -2.97 -11.53
N ASP A 25 -2.48 -3.70 -10.92
CA ASP A 25 -2.78 -4.70 -9.90
C ASP A 25 -3.22 -4.03 -8.60
N LEU A 26 -2.56 -2.96 -8.16
CA LEU A 26 -2.97 -2.19 -6.97
C LEU A 26 -4.37 -1.58 -7.15
N SER A 27 -4.66 -0.98 -8.30
CA SER A 27 -5.99 -0.40 -8.60
C SER A 27 -7.08 -1.48 -8.63
N GLN A 28 -6.82 -2.59 -9.33
CA GLN A 28 -7.75 -3.71 -9.42
C GLN A 28 -8.01 -4.36 -8.06
N ASN A 29 -6.97 -4.54 -7.25
CA ASN A 29 -7.08 -5.12 -5.91
C ASN A 29 -7.83 -4.19 -4.96
N SER A 30 -7.60 -2.88 -5.04
CA SER A 30 -8.39 -1.89 -4.28
C SER A 30 -9.88 -1.96 -4.66
N ASN A 31 -10.18 -1.97 -5.97
CA ASN A 31 -11.55 -2.10 -6.47
C ASN A 31 -12.21 -3.44 -6.09
N SER A 32 -11.43 -4.49 -5.92
CA SER A 32 -11.93 -5.79 -5.47
C SER A 32 -12.21 -5.80 -3.97
N SER A 33 -11.36 -5.13 -3.18
CA SER A 33 -11.49 -5.05 -1.72
C SER A 33 -12.76 -4.33 -1.28
N VAL A 34 -13.28 -3.39 -2.07
CA VAL A 34 -14.50 -2.63 -1.73
C VAL A 34 -15.82 -3.34 -2.02
N LYS A 35 -15.83 -4.65 -2.25
CA LYS A 35 -17.07 -5.41 -2.55
C LYS A 35 -17.84 -5.85 -1.30
N ASN A 36 -17.16 -5.96 -0.16
CA ASN A 36 -17.78 -6.27 1.13
C ASN A 36 -17.04 -5.54 2.28
N LEU A 37 -17.64 -5.48 3.46
CA LEU A 37 -17.08 -4.74 4.59
C LEU A 37 -15.78 -5.37 5.13
N LEU A 38 -15.60 -6.70 5.04
CA LEU A 38 -14.32 -7.34 5.41
C LEU A 38 -13.16 -6.85 4.54
N GLY A 39 -13.37 -6.79 3.22
CA GLY A 39 -12.37 -6.32 2.28
C GLY A 39 -12.05 -4.84 2.50
N ILE A 40 -13.06 -4.01 2.78
CA ILE A 40 -12.89 -2.60 3.14
C ILE A 40 -12.06 -2.47 4.43
N TYR A 41 -12.45 -3.18 5.49
CA TYR A 41 -11.74 -3.16 6.77
C TYR A 41 -10.26 -3.51 6.61
N CYS A 42 -9.95 -4.62 5.94
CA CYS A 42 -8.56 -5.02 5.66
C CYS A 42 -7.80 -3.96 4.84
N MET A 43 -8.46 -3.38 3.83
CA MET A 43 -7.87 -2.35 2.98
C MET A 43 -7.52 -1.10 3.80
N VAL A 44 -8.42 -0.64 4.67
CA VAL A 44 -8.23 0.54 5.53
C VAL A 44 -7.12 0.30 6.54
N GLU A 45 -7.05 -0.88 7.17
CA GLU A 45 -5.92 -1.29 8.02
C GLU A 45 -4.58 -1.21 7.25
N SER A 46 -4.57 -1.62 5.99
CA SER A 46 -3.37 -1.53 5.14
C SER A 46 -3.00 -0.09 4.80
N VAL A 47 -3.99 0.79 4.68
CA VAL A 47 -3.84 2.23 4.45
C VAL A 47 -3.30 2.93 5.71
N LEU A 48 -3.79 2.60 6.90
CA LEU A 48 -3.27 3.10 8.18
C LEU A 48 -1.80 2.72 8.37
N ASN A 49 -1.41 1.49 8.05
CA ASN A 49 0.00 1.08 8.09
C ASN A 49 0.89 1.92 7.14
N LEU A 50 0.34 2.37 6.00
CA LEU A 50 1.06 3.25 5.08
C LEU A 50 1.18 4.67 5.64
N GLU A 51 0.13 5.17 6.30
CA GLU A 51 0.14 6.45 7.01
C GLU A 51 1.22 6.48 8.09
N ASP A 52 1.25 5.49 8.98
CA ASP A 52 2.26 5.35 10.04
C ASP A 52 3.69 5.32 9.46
N SER A 53 3.85 4.65 8.31
CA SER A 53 5.14 4.58 7.62
C SER A 53 5.60 5.94 7.07
N ALA A 54 4.65 6.75 6.57
CA ALA A 54 4.91 8.09 6.06
C ALA A 54 5.20 9.09 7.19
N ASP A 55 4.48 8.99 8.31
CA ASP A 55 4.74 9.78 9.51
C ASP A 55 6.12 9.47 10.10
N GLU A 56 6.44 8.18 10.28
CA GLU A 56 7.75 7.76 10.81
C GLU A 56 8.90 8.23 9.90
N PHE A 57 8.75 8.17 8.58
CA PHE A 57 9.73 8.75 7.65
C PHE A 57 9.93 10.24 7.90
N SER A 58 8.83 10.99 8.00
CA SER A 58 8.83 12.44 8.23
C SER A 58 9.46 12.80 9.58
N TYR A 59 9.16 12.02 10.61
CA TYR A 59 9.75 12.16 11.95
C TYR A 59 11.26 11.89 11.93
N GLN A 60 11.71 10.81 11.30
CA GLN A 60 13.13 10.46 11.19
C GLN A 60 13.94 11.57 10.50
N VAL A 61 13.44 12.07 9.37
CA VAL A 61 14.10 13.16 8.63
C VAL A 61 14.11 14.46 9.44
N SER A 62 12.96 14.87 10.00
CA SER A 62 12.80 16.18 10.63
C SER A 62 13.40 16.29 12.02
N LYS A 63 13.43 15.19 12.79
CA LYS A 63 13.89 15.19 14.19
C LYS A 63 15.21 14.49 14.40
N ARG A 64 15.58 13.51 13.58
CA ARG A 64 16.79 12.69 13.81
C ARG A 64 17.94 12.99 12.84
N CYS A 65 17.65 13.42 11.61
CA CYS A 65 18.69 13.67 10.62
C CYS A 65 19.23 15.12 10.59
N GLY A 66 18.71 16.00 11.44
CA GLY A 66 19.12 17.39 11.57
C GLY A 66 18.40 18.36 10.60
N PRO A 67 18.50 19.68 10.83
CA PRO A 67 17.72 20.68 10.09
C PRO A 67 18.08 20.75 8.60
N GLU A 68 19.35 20.52 8.24
CA GLU A 68 19.80 20.50 6.83
C GLU A 68 19.12 19.39 6.02
N ALA A 69 18.87 18.23 6.63
CA ALA A 69 18.14 17.14 5.97
C ALA A 69 16.71 17.55 5.64
N THR A 70 16.04 18.26 6.55
CA THR A 70 14.67 18.75 6.34
C THR A 70 14.60 19.71 5.16
N ALA A 71 15.53 20.67 5.08
CA ALA A 71 15.60 21.61 3.98
C ALA A 71 15.82 20.91 2.62
N ASN A 72 16.72 19.93 2.59
CA ASN A 72 17.09 19.22 1.37
C ASN A 72 16.06 18.17 0.91
N LEU A 73 15.18 17.71 1.81
CA LEU A 73 14.15 16.70 1.53
C LEU A 73 12.72 17.27 1.49
N THR A 74 12.59 18.57 1.25
CA THR A 74 11.28 19.25 1.19
C THR A 74 10.29 18.54 0.27
N LYS A 75 10.78 18.00 -0.87
CA LYS A 75 9.94 17.27 -1.81
C LYS A 75 9.43 15.94 -1.24
N GLU A 76 10.32 15.07 -0.75
CA GLU A 76 9.90 13.77 -0.22
C GLU A 76 9.05 13.90 1.04
N LEU A 77 9.31 14.92 1.87
CA LEU A 77 8.46 15.25 3.02
C LEU A 77 7.07 15.71 2.58
N SER A 78 6.98 16.53 1.53
CA SER A 78 5.69 16.92 0.96
C SER A 78 4.95 15.72 0.38
N ASP A 79 5.64 14.79 -0.29
CA ASP A 79 5.02 13.58 -0.84
C ASP A 79 4.51 12.66 0.28
N ALA A 80 5.27 12.52 1.39
CA ALA A 80 4.82 11.78 2.57
C ALA A 80 3.61 12.43 3.26
N SER A 81 3.60 13.76 3.39
CA SER A 81 2.45 14.49 3.93
C SER A 81 1.20 14.36 3.05
N GLU A 82 1.37 14.36 1.72
CA GLU A 82 0.27 14.13 0.78
C GLU A 82 -0.30 12.71 0.94
N LEU A 83 0.55 11.70 1.14
CA LEU A 83 0.09 10.36 1.48
C LEU A 83 -0.76 10.35 2.75
N MET A 84 -0.25 10.92 3.85
CA MET A 84 -0.96 10.96 5.14
C MET A 84 -2.33 11.64 5.03
N GLN A 85 -2.45 12.70 4.25
CA GLN A 85 -3.73 13.37 4.05
C GLN A 85 -4.74 12.46 3.33
N ILE A 86 -4.31 11.76 2.28
CA ILE A 86 -5.18 10.87 1.51
C ILE A 86 -5.54 9.62 2.33
N THR A 87 -4.61 9.05 3.11
CA THR A 87 -4.90 7.91 3.98
C THR A 87 -5.91 8.28 5.07
N SER A 88 -5.78 9.47 5.66
CA SER A 88 -6.76 10.01 6.61
C SER A 88 -8.15 10.15 5.98
N ASN A 89 -8.25 10.61 4.74
CA ASN A 89 -9.53 10.68 4.01
C ASN A 89 -10.15 9.27 3.79
N VAL A 90 -9.34 8.26 3.45
CA VAL A 90 -9.82 6.87 3.28
C VAL A 90 -10.41 6.34 4.59
N THR A 91 -9.72 6.56 5.71
CA THR A 91 -10.20 6.18 7.05
C THR A 91 -11.49 6.92 7.40
N ASP A 92 -11.55 8.22 7.13
CA ASP A 92 -12.75 9.03 7.35
C ASP A 92 -13.96 8.53 6.54
N ILE A 93 -13.75 8.12 5.28
CA ILE A 93 -14.80 7.52 4.44
C ILE A 93 -15.25 6.18 5.03
N ASN A 94 -14.33 5.32 5.44
CA ASN A 94 -14.65 4.04 6.09
C ASN A 94 -15.55 4.25 7.32
N ASP A 95 -15.21 5.22 8.14
CA ASP A 95 -15.89 5.42 9.41
C ASP A 95 -17.24 6.12 9.22
N LYS A 96 -17.27 7.20 8.42
CA LYS A 96 -18.42 8.11 8.33
C LYS A 96 -19.40 7.78 7.22
N VAL A 97 -18.94 7.12 6.14
CA VAL A 97 -19.77 6.83 4.95
C VAL A 97 -20.07 5.34 4.85
N CYS A 98 -19.07 4.50 5.12
CA CYS A 98 -19.25 3.05 5.11
C CYS A 98 -19.79 2.51 6.44
N GLU A 99 -19.84 3.33 7.49
CA GLU A 99 -20.28 2.97 8.84
C GLU A 99 -19.55 1.73 9.38
N ASN A 100 -18.26 1.62 9.05
CA ASN A 100 -17.45 0.42 9.25
C ASN A 100 -16.36 0.60 10.32
N ALA A 101 -16.53 1.59 11.21
CA ALA A 101 -15.61 1.86 12.32
C ALA A 101 -15.66 0.75 13.39
N ASP A 102 -16.84 0.22 13.67
CA ASP A 102 -17.08 -0.84 14.67
C ASP A 102 -17.19 -2.24 14.02
N PHE A 103 -16.43 -2.48 12.95
CA PHE A 103 -16.49 -3.71 12.17
C PHE A 103 -16.41 -4.97 13.05
N ASN A 104 -17.37 -5.87 12.88
CA ASN A 104 -17.41 -7.17 13.53
C ASN A 104 -17.28 -8.31 12.52
N LEU A 105 -16.19 -9.06 12.62
CA LEU A 105 -15.86 -10.18 11.72
C LEU A 105 -16.99 -11.22 11.60
N ASN A 106 -17.78 -11.46 12.64
CA ASN A 106 -18.83 -12.49 12.62
C ASN A 106 -20.14 -12.01 11.99
N THR A 107 -20.42 -10.71 12.02
CA THR A 107 -21.73 -10.18 11.56
C THR A 107 -21.63 -9.34 10.30
N ASP A 108 -20.45 -8.78 10.00
CA ASP A 108 -20.31 -7.74 8.99
C ASP A 108 -19.54 -8.17 7.77
N SER A 109 -18.80 -9.29 7.84
CA SER A 109 -17.83 -9.67 6.80
C SER A 109 -18.38 -9.67 5.38
N ASP A 110 -19.60 -10.17 5.21
CA ASP A 110 -20.21 -10.43 3.91
C ASP A 110 -21.16 -9.29 3.50
N LYS A 111 -21.36 -8.30 4.38
CA LYS A 111 -22.22 -7.16 4.11
C LYS A 111 -21.66 -6.36 2.94
N GLN A 112 -22.53 -6.03 2.00
CA GLN A 112 -22.19 -5.16 0.91
C GLN A 112 -22.21 -3.71 1.39
N PRO A 113 -21.20 -2.89 1.05
CA PRO A 113 -21.26 -1.46 1.29
C PRO A 113 -22.33 -0.81 0.43
N SER A 114 -22.75 0.40 0.81
CA SER A 114 -23.52 1.26 -0.10
C SER A 114 -22.70 1.63 -1.33
N ASP A 115 -23.38 1.93 -2.44
CA ASP A 115 -22.72 2.39 -3.67
C ASP A 115 -21.90 3.67 -3.43
N ASP A 116 -22.40 4.58 -2.58
CA ASP A 116 -21.70 5.81 -2.21
C ASP A 116 -20.40 5.53 -1.45
N CYS A 117 -20.42 4.62 -0.46
CA CYS A 117 -19.21 4.15 0.22
C CYS A 117 -18.22 3.56 -0.77
N ALA A 118 -18.67 2.61 -1.60
CA ALA A 118 -17.80 1.92 -2.55
C ALA A 118 -17.19 2.90 -3.57
N ASN A 119 -17.96 3.86 -4.07
CA ASN A 119 -17.47 4.82 -5.06
C ASN A 119 -16.50 5.84 -4.46
N GLN A 120 -16.77 6.35 -3.26
CA GLN A 120 -15.85 7.27 -2.59
C GLN A 120 -14.52 6.58 -2.25
N LEU A 121 -14.55 5.36 -1.72
CA LEU A 121 -13.33 4.59 -1.46
C LEU A 121 -12.53 4.31 -2.74
N LYS A 122 -13.18 3.94 -3.86
CA LYS A 122 -12.48 3.72 -5.14
C LYS A 122 -11.78 4.99 -5.62
N ASN A 123 -12.45 6.13 -5.53
CA ASN A 123 -11.88 7.42 -5.94
C ASN A 123 -10.68 7.79 -5.07
N GLU A 124 -10.80 7.66 -3.75
CA GLU A 124 -9.72 8.03 -2.85
C GLU A 124 -8.54 7.05 -2.93
N MET A 125 -8.79 5.75 -3.13
CA MET A 125 -7.74 4.78 -3.41
C MET A 125 -7.04 5.02 -4.76
N ALA A 126 -7.73 5.59 -5.75
CA ALA A 126 -7.10 6.00 -7.00
C ALA A 126 -6.17 7.22 -6.81
N SER A 127 -6.59 8.19 -6.00
CA SER A 127 -5.74 9.31 -5.55
C SER A 127 -4.53 8.78 -4.77
N LEU A 128 -4.75 7.85 -3.84
CA LEU A 128 -3.70 7.22 -3.05
C LEU A 128 -2.69 6.49 -3.92
N ASN A 129 -3.14 5.70 -4.90
CA ASN A 129 -2.26 5.01 -5.83
C ASN A 129 -1.38 6.01 -6.59
N THR A 130 -1.94 7.15 -7.03
CA THR A 130 -1.17 8.19 -7.71
C THR A 130 -0.10 8.80 -6.81
N SER A 131 -0.45 9.18 -5.59
CA SER A 131 0.48 9.75 -4.60
C SER A 131 1.55 8.72 -4.17
N TYR A 132 1.15 7.47 -3.94
CA TYR A 132 2.04 6.35 -3.62
C TYR A 132 3.12 6.15 -4.70
N ARG A 133 2.73 6.19 -5.97
CA ARG A 133 3.67 6.05 -7.09
C ARG A 133 4.70 7.18 -7.14
N LYS A 134 4.22 8.41 -6.98
CA LYS A 134 5.06 9.62 -6.93
C LYS A 134 6.06 9.50 -5.79
N THR A 135 5.58 9.27 -4.57
CA THR A 135 6.40 9.08 -3.37
C THR A 135 7.44 7.98 -3.57
N ARG A 136 7.03 6.78 -4.02
CA ARG A 136 7.94 5.68 -4.27
C ARG A 136 9.00 6.03 -5.32
N THR A 137 8.64 6.74 -6.37
CA THR A 137 9.58 7.18 -7.41
C THR A 137 10.64 8.11 -6.81
N ASP A 138 10.22 9.09 -6.02
CA ASP A 138 11.12 10.11 -5.49
C ASP A 138 12.02 9.57 -4.37
N ILE A 139 11.49 8.69 -3.50
CA ILE A 139 12.31 7.93 -2.54
C ILE A 139 13.37 7.08 -3.27
N ASN A 140 13.01 6.40 -4.37
CA ASN A 140 13.98 5.60 -5.13
C ASN A 140 15.08 6.46 -5.77
N LYS A 141 14.72 7.61 -6.35
CA LYS A 141 15.70 8.58 -6.89
C LYS A 141 16.63 9.09 -5.78
N GLY A 142 16.08 9.44 -4.62
CA GLY A 142 16.87 9.89 -3.48
C GLY A 142 17.87 8.85 -2.95
N ILE A 143 17.54 7.56 -3.04
CA ILE A 143 18.48 6.47 -2.69
C ILE A 143 19.60 6.34 -3.73
N GLN A 144 19.29 6.54 -5.02
CA GLN A 144 20.27 6.47 -6.11
C GLN A 144 21.22 7.68 -6.17
N GLN A 145 20.93 8.73 -5.40
CA GLN A 145 21.77 9.91 -5.24
C GLN A 145 22.43 9.92 -3.84
N PRO A 146 23.34 8.98 -3.52
CA PRO A 146 23.93 8.87 -2.18
C PRO A 146 24.94 9.97 -1.87
N TYR A 147 25.59 10.55 -2.88
CA TYR A 147 26.61 11.57 -2.70
C TYR A 147 26.02 12.84 -2.10
N GLY A 148 26.45 13.18 -0.87
CA GLY A 148 26.01 14.38 -0.16
C GLY A 148 24.83 14.18 0.82
N ALA A 149 24.20 13.00 0.85
CA ALA A 149 23.14 12.72 1.83
C ALA A 149 23.73 12.09 3.11
N PRO A 150 23.43 12.63 4.32
CA PRO A 150 23.84 12.01 5.57
C PRO A 150 23.36 10.56 5.68
N ALA A 151 24.14 9.70 6.36
CA ALA A 151 23.78 8.29 6.54
C ALA A 151 22.38 8.08 7.14
N CYS A 152 21.96 8.98 8.04
CA CYS A 152 20.61 9.02 8.61
C CYS A 152 19.52 9.11 7.52
N VAL A 153 19.68 10.04 6.58
CA VAL A 153 18.71 10.25 5.48
C VAL A 153 18.61 9.01 4.60
N GLN A 154 19.76 8.40 4.28
CA GLN A 154 19.79 7.19 3.46
C GLN A 154 19.13 6.01 4.17
N MET A 155 19.28 5.90 5.49
CA MET A 155 18.58 4.89 6.29
C MET A 155 17.07 5.13 6.31
N ALA A 156 16.63 6.37 6.56
CA ALA A 156 15.21 6.74 6.55
C ALA A 156 14.54 6.41 5.20
N ARG A 157 15.18 6.81 4.07
CA ARG A 157 14.70 6.49 2.72
C ARG A 157 14.61 4.98 2.47
N LYS A 158 15.62 4.20 2.87
CA LYS A 158 15.64 2.74 2.69
C LYS A 158 14.55 2.05 3.50
N ASN A 159 14.34 2.46 4.76
CA ASN A 159 13.28 1.94 5.60
C ASN A 159 11.90 2.26 5.00
N PHE A 160 11.69 3.51 4.57
CA PHE A 160 10.41 3.89 3.97
C PHE A 160 10.17 3.17 2.64
N LYS A 161 11.20 3.01 1.80
CA LYS A 161 11.13 2.20 0.56
C LYS A 161 10.69 0.76 0.85
N PHE A 162 11.23 0.13 1.89
CA PHE A 162 10.85 -1.23 2.28
C PHE A 162 9.35 -1.28 2.63
N LEU A 163 8.87 -0.35 3.46
CA LEU A 163 7.46 -0.27 3.85
C LEU A 163 6.53 0.00 2.65
N LEU A 164 6.92 0.92 1.75
CA LEU A 164 6.22 1.18 0.49
C LEU A 164 6.13 -0.06 -0.41
N SER A 165 7.10 -0.97 -0.35
CA SER A 165 7.05 -2.21 -1.14
C SER A 165 6.06 -3.25 -0.60
N ILE A 166 5.70 -3.16 0.68
CA ILE A 166 4.76 -4.07 1.34
C ILE A 166 3.31 -3.67 1.04
N PHE A 167 3.02 -2.37 0.91
CA PHE A 167 1.66 -1.87 0.76
C PHE A 167 0.85 -2.56 -0.35
N PRO A 168 1.33 -2.71 -1.61
CA PRO A 168 0.56 -3.41 -2.64
C PRO A 168 0.26 -4.87 -2.33
N LEU A 169 1.16 -5.56 -1.63
CA LEU A 169 0.98 -6.97 -1.24
C LEU A 169 -0.13 -7.10 -0.20
N ARG A 170 -0.25 -6.13 0.71
CA ARG A 170 -1.34 -6.09 1.69
C ARG A 170 -2.69 -5.85 1.01
N ILE A 171 -2.75 -4.91 0.07
CA ILE A 171 -3.98 -4.65 -0.70
C ILE A 171 -4.38 -5.87 -1.55
N GLU A 172 -3.41 -6.58 -2.13
CA GLU A 172 -3.65 -7.86 -2.80
C GLU A 172 -4.23 -8.92 -1.85
N ALA A 173 -3.71 -9.02 -0.63
CA ALA A 173 -4.24 -9.93 0.38
C ALA A 173 -5.69 -9.59 0.73
N CYS A 174 -6.02 -8.31 0.91
CA CYS A 174 -7.39 -7.87 1.18
C CYS A 174 -8.36 -8.20 0.03
N ALA A 175 -7.92 -8.02 -1.22
CA ALA A 175 -8.71 -8.39 -2.39
C ALA A 175 -9.05 -9.89 -2.43
N LYS A 176 -8.14 -10.74 -1.95
CA LYS A 176 -8.35 -12.20 -1.89
C LYS A 176 -9.36 -12.60 -0.81
N LEU A 177 -9.45 -11.87 0.31
CA LEU A 177 -10.44 -12.14 1.36
C LEU A 177 -11.88 -12.00 0.84
N VAL A 178 -12.10 -11.10 -0.11
CA VAL A 178 -13.40 -10.94 -0.77
C VAL A 178 -13.78 -12.17 -1.58
N SER A 179 -12.81 -12.91 -2.13
CA SER A 179 -13.08 -14.10 -2.94
C SER A 179 -13.32 -15.38 -2.14
N THR A 180 -13.10 -15.33 -0.82
CA THR A 180 -13.28 -16.48 0.09
C THR A 180 -14.61 -16.48 0.84
N VAL A 181 -15.35 -15.38 0.69
CA VAL A 181 -16.67 -15.12 1.25
C VAL A 181 -17.70 -15.31 0.13
#